data_AF-A0AA41AJR1-F1
#
_entry.id   AF-A0AA41AJR1-F1
#
_cell.length_a   1.000
_cell.length_b   1.000
_cell.length_c   1.000
_cell.angle_alpha   90.00
_cell.angle_beta   90.00
_cell.angle_gamma   90.00
#
_symmetry.space_group_name_H-M   'P 1'
#
loop_
_entity.id
_entity.type
_entity.pdbx_description
1 polymer ?
#
loop_
_entity_poly.entity_id
_entity_poly.type
_entity_poly.pdbx_seq_one_letter_code
_entity_poly.pdbx_strand_id
1 'polypeptide(L)'
;MKDCNQCGKCCIKYGDGDLSATQEEIDLWEVFNPEIFEFVKNNEIWFDPKSGVRLSRCPFLEIEPKTNPLAQNKYTCSIYLDRPEDCRHYPSLIAEMIRDECEMIEITDLSQPIKAQIKLDFIMRDSRPAGY
;
A
#
# COMPACT_ATOMS: atom_id res chain seq x y z
N MET A 1 -17.79 -6.95 -0.38
CA MET A 1 -16.32 -7.06 -0.33
C MET A 1 -15.88 -8.34 0.31
N LYS A 2 -14.97 -9.04 -0.38
CA LYS A 2 -14.17 -10.17 0.12
C LYS A 2 -12.80 -9.69 0.59
N ASP A 3 -12.04 -10.60 1.19
CA ASP A 3 -10.71 -10.32 1.72
C ASP A 3 -9.70 -9.93 0.63
N CYS A 4 -8.71 -9.12 0.99
CA CYS A 4 -7.58 -8.82 0.12
C CYS A 4 -6.83 -10.11 -0.19
N ASN A 5 -6.61 -10.38 -1.47
CA ASN A 5 -5.91 -11.58 -1.95
C ASN A 5 -4.44 -11.33 -2.28
N GLN A 6 -3.89 -10.17 -1.90
CA GLN A 6 -2.49 -9.81 -2.15
C GLN A 6 -2.11 -9.80 -3.64
N CYS A 7 -3.02 -9.41 -4.53
CA CYS A 7 -2.75 -9.31 -5.97
C CYS A 7 -1.70 -8.25 -6.36
N GLY A 8 -1.37 -7.32 -5.45
CA GLY A 8 -0.31 -6.32 -5.64
C GLY A 8 -0.64 -5.15 -6.56
N LYS A 9 -1.83 -5.10 -7.19
CA LYS A 9 -2.20 -4.03 -8.15
C LYS A 9 -2.02 -2.63 -7.57
N CYS A 10 -2.50 -2.39 -6.35
CA CYS A 10 -2.35 -1.10 -5.67
C CYS A 10 -0.88 -0.79 -5.33
N CYS A 11 -0.13 -1.76 -4.82
CA CYS A 11 1.29 -1.57 -4.49
C CYS A 11 2.14 -1.28 -5.73
N ILE A 12 1.84 -1.91 -6.87
CA ILE A 12 2.53 -1.67 -8.14
C ILE A 12 2.18 -0.29 -8.68
N LYS A 13 0.90 0.09 -8.62
CA LYS A 13 0.41 1.37 -9.14
C LYS A 13 0.96 2.56 -8.36
N TYR A 14 0.84 2.54 -7.05
CA TYR A 14 1.21 3.69 -6.21
C TYR A 14 2.67 3.63 -5.75
N GLY A 15 3.28 2.43 -5.74
CA GLY A 15 4.69 2.27 -5.38
C GLY A 15 5.68 2.92 -6.35
N ASP A 16 5.23 3.45 -7.49
CA ASP A 16 6.01 4.16 -8.51
C ASP A 16 6.14 5.67 -8.19
N GLY A 17 6.43 6.00 -6.93
CA GLY A 17 6.69 7.38 -6.50
C GLY A 17 5.46 8.25 -6.21
N ASP A 18 4.24 7.70 -6.25
CA ASP A 18 3.00 8.38 -5.88
C ASP A 18 2.68 8.26 -4.36
N LEU A 19 3.66 7.84 -3.55
CA LEU A 19 3.55 7.72 -2.11
C LEU A 19 4.34 8.82 -1.42
N SER A 20 3.81 9.30 -0.30
CA SER A 20 4.52 10.16 0.63
C SER A 20 4.57 9.55 2.04
N ALA A 21 5.48 10.08 2.85
CA ALA A 21 5.60 9.80 4.27
C ALA A 21 5.65 11.15 5.00
N THR A 22 5.12 11.21 6.22
CA THR A 22 5.26 12.45 7.01
C THR A 22 6.69 12.63 7.50
N GLN A 23 7.05 13.84 7.91
CA GLN A 23 8.38 14.09 8.47
C GLN A 23 8.61 13.25 9.73
N GLU A 24 7.59 13.12 10.57
CA GLU A 24 7.66 12.34 11.81
C GLU A 24 7.92 10.86 11.54
N GLU A 25 7.32 10.28 10.48
CA GLU A 25 7.59 8.90 10.07
C GLU A 25 9.05 8.74 9.62
N ILE A 26 9.55 9.69 8.83
CA ILE A 26 10.94 9.68 8.34
C ILE A 26 11.92 9.79 9.50
N ASP A 27 11.67 10.68 10.46
CA ASP A 27 12.51 10.86 11.65
C ASP A 27 12.53 9.59 12.52
N LEU A 28 11.39 8.88 12.62
CA LEU A 28 11.32 7.59 13.32
C LEU A 28 12.11 6.50 12.58
N TRP A 29 12.03 6.44 11.24
CA TRP A 29 12.81 5.48 10.46
C TRP A 29 14.31 5.73 10.58
N GLU A 30 14.76 6.99 10.60
CA GLU A 30 16.18 7.32 10.79
C GLU A 30 16.74 6.70 12.08
N VAL A 31 15.94 6.70 13.15
CA VAL A 31 16.36 6.21 14.47
C VAL A 31 16.15 4.70 14.64
N PHE A 32 15.01 4.17 14.18
CA PHE A 32 14.56 2.82 14.53
C PHE A 32 14.61 1.82 13.37
N ASN A 33 14.48 2.28 12.12
CA ASN A 33 14.43 1.44 10.92
C ASN A 33 15.39 2.01 9.85
N PRO A 34 16.71 2.07 10.13
CA PRO A 34 17.67 2.72 9.23
C PRO A 34 17.71 2.08 7.83
N GLU A 35 17.38 0.78 7.72
CA GLU A 35 17.23 0.08 6.44
C GLU A 35 16.07 0.60 5.57
N ILE A 36 15.04 1.18 6.19
CA ILE A 36 13.97 1.89 5.48
C ILE A 36 14.45 3.28 5.10
N PHE A 37 15.10 3.96 6.05
CA PHE A 37 15.60 5.32 5.88
C PHE A 37 16.64 5.46 4.77
N GLU A 38 17.42 4.40 4.47
CA GLU A 38 18.35 4.38 3.33
C GLU A 38 17.70 4.76 1.99
N PHE A 39 16.38 4.56 1.85
CA PHE A 39 15.62 4.89 0.64
C PHE A 39 14.98 6.28 0.67
N VAL A 40 15.24 7.09 1.71
CA VAL A 40 14.73 8.46 1.86
C VAL A 40 15.76 9.46 1.32
N LYS A 41 15.30 10.47 0.58
CA LYS A 41 16.15 11.59 0.12
C LYS A 41 15.37 12.88 0.11
N ASN A 42 15.91 13.94 0.72
CA ASN A 42 15.24 15.25 0.81
C ASN A 42 13.80 15.17 1.35
N ASN A 43 13.57 14.29 2.33
CA ASN A 43 12.27 14.02 2.93
C ASN A 43 11.22 13.45 1.95
N GLU A 44 11.66 12.89 0.83
CA GLU A 44 10.85 12.16 -0.14
C GLU A 44 11.25 10.68 -0.19
N ILE A 45 10.32 9.84 -0.65
CA ILE A 45 10.48 8.39 -0.86
C ILE A 45 10.05 7.99 -2.28
N TRP A 46 10.56 6.92 -2.91
CA TRP A 46 11.72 6.10 -2.57
C TRP A 46 12.86 6.39 -3.55
N PHE A 47 14.10 6.39 -3.07
CA PHE A 47 15.29 6.61 -3.89
C PHE A 47 16.25 5.44 -3.75
N ASP A 48 16.94 5.09 -4.83
CA ASP A 48 17.99 4.08 -4.78
C ASP A 48 19.15 4.61 -3.90
N PRO A 49 19.56 3.90 -2.83
CA PRO A 49 20.54 4.40 -1.87
C PRO A 49 21.93 4.64 -2.46
N LYS A 50 22.25 4.02 -3.60
CA LYS A 50 23.58 4.10 -4.23
C LYS A 50 23.68 5.22 -5.26
N SER A 51 22.68 5.33 -6.12
CA SER A 51 22.64 6.30 -7.22
C SER A 51 21.87 7.57 -6.87
N GLY A 52 21.01 7.52 -5.84
CA GLY A 52 20.12 8.60 -5.45
C GLY A 52 19.04 8.93 -6.48
N VAL A 53 18.75 8.00 -7.41
CA VAL A 53 17.71 8.12 -8.44
C VAL A 53 16.36 7.71 -7.84
N ARG A 54 15.28 8.41 -8.20
CA ARG A 54 13.92 8.06 -7.76
C ARG A 54 13.55 6.70 -8.33
N LEU A 55 13.12 5.79 -7.46
CA LEU A 55 12.70 4.46 -7.85
C LEU A 55 11.32 4.51 -8.50
N SER A 56 11.14 3.69 -9.54
CA SER A 56 9.84 3.55 -10.20
C SER A 56 8.99 2.40 -9.63
N ARG A 57 9.38 1.88 -8.48
CA ARG A 57 8.72 0.77 -7.78
C ARG A 57 9.15 0.77 -6.33
N CYS A 58 8.21 0.43 -5.44
CA CYS A 58 8.50 0.28 -4.02
C CYS A 58 9.60 -0.79 -3.82
N PRO A 59 10.71 -0.44 -3.15
CA PRO A 59 11.83 -1.38 -2.93
C PRO A 59 11.46 -2.51 -1.97
N PHE A 60 10.43 -2.33 -1.16
CA PHE A 60 9.94 -3.30 -0.17
C PHE A 60 8.80 -4.19 -0.67
N LEU A 61 8.46 -4.10 -1.97
CA LEU A 61 7.43 -4.93 -2.58
C LEU A 61 8.02 -6.27 -3.06
N GLU A 62 7.66 -7.33 -2.36
CA GLU A 62 8.13 -8.69 -2.60
C GLU A 62 7.06 -9.56 -3.26
N ILE A 63 7.50 -10.69 -3.81
CA ILE A 63 6.63 -11.73 -4.37
C ILE A 63 6.88 -13.02 -3.59
N GLU A 64 5.84 -13.58 -3.01
CA GLU A 64 5.94 -14.86 -2.29
C GLU A 64 6.31 -16.01 -3.25
N PRO A 65 7.08 -17.01 -2.79
CA PRO A 65 7.33 -18.22 -3.55
C PRO A 65 6.03 -18.91 -3.97
N LYS A 66 5.93 -19.26 -5.26
CA LYS A 66 4.77 -19.97 -5.78
C LYS A 66 4.69 -21.38 -5.21
N THR A 67 3.51 -21.77 -4.73
CA THR A 67 3.24 -23.14 -4.26
C THR A 67 3.18 -24.15 -5.40
N ASN A 68 2.87 -23.71 -6.62
CA ASN A 68 2.93 -24.51 -7.84
C ASN A 68 3.05 -23.58 -9.08
N PRO A 69 3.45 -24.08 -10.25
CA PRO A 69 3.69 -23.25 -11.44
C PRO A 69 2.47 -22.45 -11.94
N LEU A 70 1.26 -22.91 -11.63
CA LEU A 70 0.00 -22.27 -12.04
C LEU A 70 -0.52 -21.27 -11.01
N ALA A 71 0.10 -21.18 -9.82
CA ALA A 71 -0.30 -20.23 -8.80
C ALA A 71 -0.08 -18.79 -9.28
N GLN A 72 -1.05 -17.92 -8.96
CA GLN A 72 -0.91 -16.48 -9.13
C GLN A 72 0.17 -15.94 -8.19
N ASN A 73 0.80 -14.83 -8.59
CA ASN A 73 1.73 -14.13 -7.71
C ASN A 73 0.97 -13.57 -6.51
N LYS A 74 1.53 -13.76 -5.32
CA LYS A 74 1.12 -13.04 -4.12
C LYS A 74 2.19 -12.02 -3.78
N TYR A 75 1.76 -10.80 -3.53
CA TYR A 75 2.65 -9.70 -3.21
C TYR A 75 2.64 -9.43 -1.70
N THR A 76 3.83 -9.22 -1.15
CA THR A 76 4.04 -8.91 0.26
C THR A 76 4.82 -7.62 0.40
N CYS A 77 4.70 -6.99 1.56
CA CYS A 77 5.49 -5.82 1.90
C CYS A 77 6.40 -6.19 3.06
N SER A 78 7.71 -6.12 2.87
CA SER A 78 8.69 -6.46 3.91
C SER A 78 8.68 -5.48 5.09
N ILE A 79 8.15 -4.28 4.87
CA ILE A 79 7.98 -3.24 5.89
C ILE A 79 6.52 -3.09 6.34
N TYR A 80 5.70 -4.13 6.27
CA TYR A 80 4.23 -4.01 6.42
C TYR A 80 3.76 -3.20 7.64
N LEU A 81 4.46 -3.30 8.78
CA LEU A 81 4.16 -2.57 10.01
C LEU A 81 4.69 -1.14 10.02
N ASP A 82 5.72 -0.87 9.23
CA ASP A 82 6.45 0.40 9.13
C ASP A 82 6.19 1.10 7.78
N ARG A 83 5.15 0.69 7.04
CA ARG A 83 4.76 1.31 5.76
C ARG A 83 4.42 2.78 5.97
N PRO A 84 4.69 3.67 4.99
CA PRO A 84 4.23 5.07 5.04
C PRO A 84 2.72 5.17 5.24
N GLU A 85 2.27 6.27 5.86
CA GLU A 85 0.84 6.51 6.14
C GLU A 85 -0.06 6.34 4.92
N ASP A 86 0.36 6.90 3.77
CA ASP A 86 -0.40 6.80 2.51
C ASP A 86 -0.67 5.34 2.11
N CYS A 87 0.30 4.44 2.35
CA CYS A 87 0.14 3.02 2.09
C CYS A 87 -0.81 2.33 3.09
N ARG A 88 -0.91 2.83 4.33
CA ARG A 88 -1.76 2.24 5.37
C ARG A 88 -3.23 2.55 5.13
N HIS A 89 -3.51 3.71 4.56
CA HIS A 89 -4.88 4.17 4.31
C HIS A 89 -5.54 3.56 3.08
N TYR A 90 -4.74 3.09 2.13
CA TYR A 90 -5.26 2.49 0.91
C TYR A 90 -5.93 1.12 1.19
N PRO A 91 -7.09 0.83 0.59
CA PRO A 91 -7.92 1.75 -0.20
C PRO A 91 -8.75 2.66 0.69
N SER A 92 -8.94 3.92 0.28
CA SER A 92 -9.72 4.91 1.03
C SER A 92 -11.17 4.97 0.56
N LEU A 93 -11.39 4.90 -0.76
CA LEU A 93 -12.70 5.08 -1.38
C LEU A 93 -13.09 3.90 -2.27
N ILE A 94 -14.39 3.57 -2.31
CA ILE A 94 -14.92 2.57 -3.24
C ILE A 94 -14.69 2.99 -4.70
N ALA A 95 -14.82 4.29 -5.00
CA ALA A 95 -14.54 4.79 -6.34
C ALA A 95 -13.08 4.54 -6.76
N GLU A 96 -12.14 4.65 -5.82
CA GLU A 96 -10.73 4.31 -6.05
C GLU A 96 -10.54 2.81 -6.27
N MET A 97 -11.16 1.97 -5.44
CA MET A 97 -11.11 0.52 -5.61
C MET A 97 -11.67 0.08 -6.97
N ILE A 98 -12.74 0.72 -7.46
CA ILE A 98 -13.31 0.44 -8.79
C ILE A 98 -12.33 0.85 -9.89
N ARG A 99 -11.80 2.07 -9.82
CA ARG A 99 -10.81 2.60 -10.79
C ARG A 99 -9.57 1.73 -10.87
N ASP A 100 -9.16 1.15 -9.74
CA ASP A 100 -7.95 0.34 -9.61
C ASP A 100 -8.20 -1.15 -9.83
N GLU A 101 -9.43 -1.52 -10.20
CA GLU A 101 -9.87 -2.91 -10.40
C GLU A 101 -9.50 -3.81 -9.21
N CYS A 102 -9.72 -3.26 -8.00
CA CYS A 102 -9.44 -3.93 -6.75
C CYS A 102 -10.27 -5.20 -6.64
N GLU A 103 -9.59 -6.32 -6.47
CA GLU A 103 -10.23 -7.62 -6.51
C GLU A 103 -11.09 -7.87 -5.27
N MET A 104 -10.98 -7.07 -4.19
CA MET A 104 -11.88 -7.16 -3.03
C MET A 104 -13.35 -6.84 -3.38
N ILE A 105 -13.58 -6.05 -4.43
CA ILE A 105 -14.93 -5.63 -4.85
C ILE A 105 -15.73 -6.83 -5.37
N GLU A 106 -16.98 -6.92 -4.92
CA GLU A 106 -17.99 -7.86 -5.42
C GLU A 106 -19.08 -7.12 -6.21
N ILE A 107 -19.86 -7.84 -7.01
CA ILE A 107 -20.93 -7.27 -7.86
C ILE A 107 -21.94 -6.46 -7.02
N THR A 108 -22.24 -6.93 -5.80
CA THR A 108 -23.15 -6.24 -4.87
C THR A 108 -22.61 -4.88 -4.44
N ASP A 109 -21.30 -4.74 -4.26
CA ASP A 109 -20.65 -3.49 -3.87
C ASP A 109 -20.80 -2.42 -4.97
N LEU A 110 -20.73 -2.83 -6.25
CA LEU A 110 -20.94 -1.95 -7.40
C LEU A 110 -22.37 -1.39 -7.46
N SER A 111 -23.36 -2.22 -7.10
CA SER A 111 -24.77 -1.82 -7.12
C SER A 111 -25.18 -0.94 -5.93
N GLN A 112 -24.40 -0.95 -4.84
CA GLN A 112 -24.72 -0.29 -3.57
C GLN A 112 -23.50 0.44 -3.00
N PRO A 113 -22.93 1.44 -3.72
CA PRO A 113 -21.63 2.03 -3.39
C PRO A 113 -21.58 2.70 -2.01
N ILE A 114 -22.70 3.26 -1.53
CA ILE A 114 -22.79 3.85 -0.18
C ILE A 114 -22.62 2.77 0.90
N LYS A 115 -23.32 1.62 0.76
CA LYS A 115 -23.18 0.51 1.72
C LYS A 115 -21.80 -0.13 1.62
N ALA A 116 -21.26 -0.20 0.40
CA ALA A 116 -19.89 -0.67 0.19
C ALA A 116 -18.89 0.24 0.91
N GLN A 117 -19.03 1.56 0.83
CA GLN A 117 -18.14 2.49 1.53
C GLN A 117 -18.18 2.29 3.04
N ILE A 118 -19.38 2.19 3.64
CA ILE A 118 -19.52 1.89 5.09
C ILE A 118 -18.83 0.56 5.46
N LYS A 119 -18.95 -0.46 4.61
CA LYS A 119 -18.26 -1.75 4.82
C LYS A 119 -16.74 -1.60 4.71
N LEU A 120 -16.24 -0.82 3.75
CA LEU A 120 -14.82 -0.53 3.60
C LEU A 120 -14.28 0.21 4.84
N ASP A 121 -15.00 1.22 5.31
CA ASP A 121 -14.62 2.01 6.47
C ASP A 121 -14.54 1.13 7.73
N PHE A 122 -15.47 0.18 7.87
CA PHE A 122 -15.40 -0.81 8.94
C PHE A 122 -14.18 -1.75 8.83
N ILE A 123 -13.86 -2.23 7.62
CA ILE A 123 -12.68 -3.08 7.37
C ILE A 123 -11.38 -2.34 7.68
N MET A 124 -11.30 -1.06 7.31
CA MET A 124 -10.10 -0.23 7.41
C MET A 124 -9.99 0.56 8.72
N ARG A 125 -10.91 0.37 9.67
CA ARG A 125 -11.03 1.17 10.90
C ARG A 125 -9.76 1.19 11.75
N ASP A 126 -8.99 0.11 11.75
CA ASP A 126 -7.77 -0.02 12.56
C ASP A 126 -6.56 0.55 11.81
N SER A 127 -6.70 0.82 10.51
CA SER A 127 -5.67 1.41 9.65
C SER A 127 -5.84 2.91 9.45
N ARG A 128 -7.00 3.49 9.80
CA ARG A 128 -7.32 4.91 9.58
C ARG A 128 -7.50 5.65 10.91
N PRO A 129 -7.09 6.93 11.00
CA PRO A 129 -7.34 7.76 12.17
C PRO A 129 -8.84 7.90 12.45
N ALA A 130 -9.20 8.01 13.73
CA ALA A 130 -10.56 8.29 14.13
C ALA A 130 -10.98 9.70 13.68
N GLY A 131 -12.00 9.82 12.84
CA GLY A 131 -12.59 11.10 12.42
C GLY A 131 -12.60 11.37 10.91
N TYR A 132 -12.28 10.38 10.09
CA TYR A 132 -12.47 10.44 8.63
C TYR A 132 -13.93 10.18 8.21
#